data_AF-A0A0N9WQJ5-F1
#
_entry.id   AF-A0A0N9WQJ5-F1
#
_cell.length_a   1.000
_cell.length_b   1.000
_cell.length_c   1.000
_cell.angle_alpha   90.00
_cell.angle_beta   90.00
_cell.angle_gamma   90.00
#
_symmetry.space_group_name_H-M   'P 1'
#
loop_
_entity.id
_entity.type
_entity.pdbx_description
1 polymer ?
#
loop_
_entity_poly.entity_id
_entity_poly.type
_entity_poly.pdbx_seq_one_letter_code
_entity_poly.pdbx_strand_id
1 'polypeptide(L)'
;MILPATESHLFQTIQCADWICGLIGRLTALLVAPDEYPELEPFDKYFSDRIAKVTMPSSGLEHQKTAEVPAERAGEAIPDATGALAGN
;
A
#
# COMPACT_ATOMS: atom_id res chain seq x y z
N MET A 1 -4.01 14.47 7.23
CA MET A 1 -4.69 15.78 7.20
C MET A 1 -6.07 15.55 6.58
N ILE A 2 -7.14 15.58 7.36
CA ILE A 2 -8.50 15.49 6.81
C ILE A 2 -8.93 16.93 6.51
N LEU A 3 -8.97 17.28 5.21
CA LEU A 3 -9.49 18.56 4.75
C LEU A 3 -11.00 18.64 5.04
N PRO A 4 -11.55 19.81 5.37
CA PRO A 4 -12.98 19.99 5.61
C PRO A 4 -13.81 19.51 4.40
N ALA A 5 -15.04 19.03 4.64
CA ALA A 5 -15.89 18.41 3.61
C ALA A 5 -16.08 19.29 2.35
N THR A 6 -16.04 20.61 2.50
CA THR A 6 -16.07 21.58 1.40
C THR A 6 -14.81 21.58 0.54
N GLU A 7 -13.67 21.12 1.01
CA GLU A 7 -12.42 21.01 0.23
C GLU A 7 -12.13 19.58 -0.25
N SER A 8 -12.84 18.58 0.30
CA SER A 8 -12.74 17.17 -0.12
C SER A 8 -13.03 16.97 -1.61
N HIS A 9 -13.95 17.74 -2.20
CA HIS A 9 -14.28 17.64 -3.63
C HIS A 9 -13.11 17.99 -4.57
N LEU A 10 -12.14 18.78 -4.11
CA LEU A 10 -10.98 19.19 -4.91
C LEU A 10 -9.90 18.11 -4.96
N PHE A 11 -9.89 17.19 -4.00
CA PHE A 11 -8.82 16.20 -3.83
C PHE A 11 -9.34 14.78 -3.74
N GLN A 12 -10.54 14.51 -4.27
CA GLN A 12 -11.19 13.19 -4.19
C GLN A 12 -10.30 12.06 -4.71
N THR A 13 -9.55 12.29 -5.80
CA THR A 13 -8.63 11.28 -6.35
C THR A 13 -7.52 10.93 -5.37
N ILE A 14 -6.91 11.95 -4.74
CA ILE A 14 -5.84 11.75 -3.76
C ILE A 14 -6.39 11.09 -2.50
N GLN A 15 -7.57 11.51 -2.04
CA GLN A 15 -8.23 10.92 -0.88
C GLN A 15 -8.64 9.46 -1.14
N CYS A 16 -9.12 9.14 -2.35
CA CYS A 16 -9.39 7.75 -2.75
C CYS A 16 -8.10 6.93 -2.77
N ALA A 17 -7.02 7.47 -3.34
CA ALA A 17 -5.73 6.79 -3.36
C ALA A 17 -5.22 6.50 -1.95
N ASP A 18 -5.28 7.48 -1.04
CA ASP A 18 -4.91 7.32 0.37
C ASP A 18 -5.73 6.21 1.05
N TRP A 19 -7.06 6.19 0.83
CA TRP A 19 -7.93 5.15 1.38
C TRP A 19 -7.59 3.75 0.87
N ILE A 20 -7.36 3.61 -0.45
CA ILE A 20 -6.97 2.33 -1.05
C ILE A 20 -5.59 1.89 -0.52
N CYS A 21 -4.60 2.78 -0.48
CA CYS A 21 -3.28 2.49 0.06
C CYS A 21 -3.36 2.04 1.53
N GLY A 22 -4.17 2.72 2.33
CA GLY A 22 -4.41 2.33 3.72
C GLY A 22 -5.07 0.96 3.87
N LEU A 23 -6.02 0.62 3.00
CA LEU A 23 -6.66 -0.70 3.00
C LEU A 23 -5.66 -1.81 2.60
N ILE A 24 -4.93 -1.61 1.50
CA ILE A 24 -3.91 -2.56 1.03
C ILE A 24 -2.82 -2.76 2.09
N GLY A 25 -2.33 -1.69 2.72
CA GLY A 25 -1.32 -1.79 3.77
C GLY A 25 -1.77 -2.65 4.95
N ARG A 26 -3.04 -2.57 5.36
CA ARG A 26 -3.60 -3.42 6.43
C ARG A 26 -3.72 -4.87 6.02
N LEU A 27 -4.20 -5.13 4.80
CA LEU A 27 -4.28 -6.49 4.26
C LEU A 27 -2.88 -7.11 4.16
N THR A 28 -1.88 -6.35 3.69
CA THR A 28 -0.50 -6.80 3.62
C THR A 28 0.11 -7.03 5.01
N ALA A 29 -0.17 -6.17 5.99
CA ALA A 29 0.30 -6.36 7.36
C ALA A 29 -0.23 -7.67 7.96
N LEU A 30 -1.53 -7.95 7.81
CA LEU A 30 -2.12 -9.23 8.23
C LEU A 30 -1.52 -10.42 7.45
N LEU A 31 -1.25 -10.27 6.15
CA LEU A 31 -0.65 -11.32 5.33
C LEU A 31 0.78 -11.68 5.78
N VAL A 32 1.58 -10.68 6.16
CA VAL A 32 2.99 -10.87 6.55
C VAL A 32 3.13 -11.27 8.01
N ALA A 33 2.29 -10.75 8.91
CA ALA A 33 2.37 -10.98 10.34
C ALA A 33 0.97 -11.18 10.97
N PRO A 34 0.28 -12.31 10.69
CA PRO A 34 -1.09 -12.53 11.13
C PRO A 34 -1.23 -12.60 12.66
N ASP A 35 -0.21 -13.10 13.36
CA ASP A 35 -0.21 -13.22 14.82
C ASP A 35 -0.02 -11.86 15.53
N GLU A 36 0.62 -10.90 14.86
CA GLU A 36 0.83 -9.54 15.39
C GLU A 36 -0.37 -8.62 15.14
N TYR A 37 -1.15 -8.89 14.09
CA TYR A 37 -2.29 -8.06 13.68
C TYR A 37 -3.63 -8.82 13.58
N PRO A 38 -4.02 -9.66 14.56
CA PRO A 38 -5.25 -10.44 14.48
C PRO A 38 -6.51 -9.55 14.47
N GLU A 39 -6.44 -8.31 14.91
CA GLU A 39 -7.53 -7.34 14.81
C GLU A 39 -7.86 -6.93 13.37
N LEU A 40 -6.95 -7.18 12.41
CA LEU A 40 -7.13 -6.84 11.01
C LEU A 40 -7.87 -7.92 10.19
N GLU A 41 -8.14 -9.08 10.78
CA GLU A 41 -8.90 -10.19 10.17
C GLU A 41 -10.22 -9.76 9.49
N PRO A 42 -11.04 -8.86 10.07
CA PRO A 42 -12.25 -8.38 9.41
C PRO A 42 -11.98 -7.69 8.07
N PHE A 43 -10.82 -7.05 7.88
CA PHE A 43 -10.48 -6.44 6.60
C PHE A 43 -10.26 -7.50 5.54
N ASP A 44 -9.57 -8.58 5.87
CA ASP A 44 -9.37 -9.70 4.94
C ASP A 44 -10.70 -10.32 4.54
N LYS A 45 -11.52 -10.67 5.55
CA LYS A 45 -12.84 -11.28 5.36
C LYS A 45 -13.76 -10.52 4.41
N TYR A 46 -13.75 -9.19 4.46
CA TYR A 46 -14.71 -8.38 3.70
C TYR A 46 -14.14 -7.80 2.39
N PHE A 47 -12.83 -7.63 2.29
CA PHE A 47 -12.23 -6.87 1.18
C PHE A 47 -11.27 -7.67 0.31
N SER A 48 -10.59 -8.71 0.82
CA SER A 48 -9.58 -9.43 0.04
C SER A 48 -10.11 -9.99 -1.27
N ASP A 49 -11.28 -10.64 -1.25
CA ASP A 49 -11.94 -11.15 -2.45
C ASP A 49 -12.27 -10.07 -3.49
N ARG A 50 -12.60 -8.87 -3.04
CA ARG A 50 -12.94 -7.75 -3.93
C ARG A 50 -11.69 -7.15 -4.54
N ILE A 51 -10.65 -6.97 -3.73
CA ILE A 51 -9.34 -6.51 -4.18
C ILE A 51 -8.80 -7.50 -5.22
N ALA A 52 -8.74 -8.79 -4.91
CA ALA A 52 -8.21 -9.81 -5.80
C ALA A 52 -8.88 -9.85 -7.20
N LYS A 53 -10.17 -9.47 -7.30
CA LYS A 53 -10.90 -9.41 -8.58
C LYS A 53 -10.54 -8.21 -9.45
N VAL A 54 -10.03 -7.14 -8.86
CA VAL A 54 -9.70 -5.88 -9.56
C VAL A 54 -8.19 -5.66 -9.68
N THR A 55 -7.40 -6.36 -8.87
CA THR A 55 -5.95 -6.42 -8.95
C THR A 55 -5.52 -7.06 -10.27
N MET A 56 -4.74 -6.33 -11.04
CA MET A 56 -4.13 -6.83 -12.27
C MET A 56 -2.85 -7.62 -11.93
N PRO A 57 -2.46 -8.63 -12.71
CA PRO A 57 -1.22 -9.42 -12.50
C PRO A 57 0.11 -8.64 -12.58
N SER A 58 0.07 -7.32 -12.72
CA SER A 58 1.22 -6.42 -12.77
C SER A 58 1.10 -5.28 -11.76
N SER A 59 0.16 -5.37 -10.80
CA SER A 59 -0.03 -4.32 -9.80
C SER A 59 0.93 -4.46 -8.63
N GLY A 60 1.83 -5.46 -8.65
CA GLY A 60 2.79 -5.71 -7.58
C GLY A 60 2.15 -6.31 -6.32
N LEU A 61 0.89 -6.73 -6.38
CA LEU A 61 0.20 -7.40 -5.26
C LEU A 61 0.22 -8.93 -5.42
N GLU A 62 0.59 -9.41 -6.59
CA GLU A 62 0.48 -10.81 -7.00
C GLU A 62 1.49 -11.76 -6.34
N HIS A 63 2.58 -11.33 -5.71
CA HIS A 63 3.55 -12.23 -5.07
C HIS A 63 4.32 -11.56 -3.92
N GLN A 64 3.95 -11.85 -2.67
CA GLN A 64 4.81 -11.64 -1.49
C GLN A 64 4.78 -12.84 -0.52
N LYS A 65 4.27 -14.01 -0.94
CA LYS A 65 4.20 -15.19 -0.05
C LYS A 65 5.57 -15.80 0.28
N THR A 66 6.65 -15.49 -0.44
CA THR A 66 7.98 -16.05 -0.12
C THR A 66 9.09 -15.18 -0.69
N ALA A 67 9.47 -14.15 0.03
CA ALA A 67 10.84 -13.66 -0.03
C ALA A 67 11.17 -13.17 1.37
N GLU A 68 11.76 -14.04 2.19
CA GLU A 68 12.57 -13.59 3.31
C GLU A 68 13.72 -12.78 2.68
N VAL A 69 13.54 -11.47 2.55
CA VAL A 69 14.62 -10.55 2.21
C VAL A 69 15.25 -10.17 3.55
N PRO A 70 16.50 -10.60 3.85
CA PRO A 70 17.18 -10.18 5.05
C PRO A 70 17.29 -8.65 5.06
N ALA A 71 16.96 -8.03 6.20
CA ALA A 71 16.95 -6.58 6.39
C ALA A 71 18.27 -5.88 5.98
N GLU A 72 19.37 -6.63 5.91
CA GLU A 72 20.69 -6.18 5.47
C GLU A 72 20.75 -5.74 3.99
N ARG A 73 19.87 -6.22 3.10
CA ARG A 73 19.91 -5.91 1.65
C ARG A 73 18.92 -4.87 1.16
N ALA A 74 18.04 -4.35 2.02
CA ALA A 74 17.01 -3.38 1.62
C ALA A 74 17.56 -1.97 1.32
N GLY A 75 18.84 -1.71 1.63
CA GLY A 75 19.47 -0.39 1.43
C GLY A 75 20.26 -0.21 0.13
N GLU A 76 20.45 -1.23 -0.70
CA GLU A 76 21.55 -1.22 -1.70
C GLU A 76 21.12 -1.34 -3.18
N ALA A 77 19.87 -0.99 -3.51
CA ALA A 77 19.42 -1.02 -4.90
C ALA A 77 18.47 0.13 -5.28
N ILE A 78 18.75 1.36 -4.84
CA ILE A 78 18.26 2.55 -5.52
C ILE A 78 19.47 3.20 -6.19
N PRO A 79 19.66 3.09 -7.52
CA PRO A 79 20.64 3.92 -8.19
C PRO A 79 20.23 5.38 -7.99
N ASP A 80 21.17 6.20 -7.52
CA ASP A 80 21.00 7.64 -7.33
C ASP A 80 20.44 8.26 -8.63
N ALA A 81 19.22 8.80 -8.56
CA ALA A 81 18.61 9.44 -9.70
C ALA A 81 19.37 10.74 -9.97
N THR A 82 20.28 10.72 -10.95
CA THR A 82 20.97 11.92 -11.44
C THR A 82 19.94 12.80 -12.15
N GLY A 83 19.21 13.61 -11.39
CA GLY A 83 18.25 14.58 -11.87
C GLY A 83 18.31 15.82 -10.99
N ALA A 84 18.65 16.96 -11.58
CA ALA A 84 18.67 18.24 -10.88
C ALA A 84 17.27 18.54 -10.31
N LEU A 85 17.21 18.88 -9.03
CA LEU A 85 15.98 19.37 -8.39
C LEU A 85 15.56 20.66 -9.09
N ALA A 86 14.47 20.61 -9.86
CA ALA A 86 13.87 21.80 -10.43
C ALA A 86 13.10 22.53 -9.32
N GLY A 87 13.66 23.65 -8.86
CA GLY A 87 12.98 24.60 -7.99
C GLY A 87 13.75 25.92 -7.95
N ASN A 88 13.24 26.93 -8.65
CA ASN A 88 13.48 28.35 -8.37
C ASN A 88 12.23 28.89 -7.68
#